data_AF-A0A2C2VGV4-F1
#
_entry.id   AF-A0A2C2VGV4-F1
#
_cell.length_a   1.000
_cell.length_b   1.000
_cell.length_c   1.000
_cell.angle_alpha   90.00
_cell.angle_beta   90.00
_cell.angle_gamma   90.00
#
_symmetry.space_group_name_H-M   'P 1'
#
loop_
_entity.id
_entity.type
_entity.pdbx_description
1 polymer ?
#
loop_
_entity_poly.entity_id
_entity_poly.type
_entity_poly.pdbx_seq_one_letter_code
_entity_poly.pdbx_strand_id
1 'polypeptide(L)'
;MNKYKNVISLGFFCSTALELKKIGLRDSSGPFDWIISDFKGIIDCIDNGFEDILKYGNMSQYKETPNYYVDTIYNFHFYHDFSRYDALSDQLPNVKDKYVRRIKRFYEKIKEPTLFIRYIKNQEEIIYIENNYEGIMSIIKKYNESNDLILISNDNIISNSLHTFRVQKDEGDSVARNFLDKNIELKNFLCSDIYDKDKRSANLQVNDKNKQFQSYLGKFFSKIKRKLKSPYVHNSTWKETM
;
A
#
# COMPACT_ATOMS: atom_id res chain seq x y z
N MET A 1 -17.56 -16.19 -14.13
CA MET A 1 -16.47 -15.23 -13.86
C MET A 1 -15.24 -16.05 -13.45
N ASN A 2 -14.11 -15.87 -14.11
CA ASN A 2 -12.88 -16.58 -13.71
C ASN A 2 -12.38 -16.01 -12.38
N LYS A 3 -11.87 -16.88 -11.50
CA LYS A 3 -11.35 -16.46 -10.19
C LYS A 3 -10.03 -15.73 -10.37
N TYR A 4 -9.84 -14.66 -9.61
CA TYR A 4 -8.54 -14.03 -9.48
C TYR A 4 -7.59 -14.96 -8.73
N LYS A 5 -6.35 -15.01 -9.21
CA LYS A 5 -5.25 -15.73 -8.57
C LYS A 5 -4.59 -14.91 -7.47
N ASN A 6 -4.72 -13.58 -7.54
CA ASN A 6 -4.17 -12.63 -6.58
C ASN A 6 -5.14 -11.47 -6.33
N VAL A 7 -5.11 -10.91 -5.12
CA VAL A 7 -5.78 -9.65 -4.78
C VAL A 7 -4.74 -8.74 -4.14
N ILE A 8 -4.45 -7.59 -4.75
CA ILE A 8 -3.32 -6.73 -4.41
C ILE A 8 -3.80 -5.32 -4.05
N SER A 9 -3.32 -4.82 -2.91
CA SER A 9 -3.48 -3.41 -2.54
C SER A 9 -2.54 -2.53 -3.35
N LEU A 10 -3.07 -1.45 -3.92
CA LEU A 10 -2.31 -0.33 -4.49
C LEU A 10 -2.35 0.90 -3.55
N GLY A 11 -2.47 0.72 -2.23
CA GLY A 11 -2.61 1.86 -1.30
C GLY A 11 -4.02 2.47 -1.37
N PHE A 12 -4.25 3.75 -1.10
CA PHE A 12 -3.44 4.90 -0.69
C PHE A 12 -2.69 4.76 0.63
N PHE A 13 -3.16 3.90 1.54
CA PHE A 13 -2.63 3.75 2.89
C PHE A 13 -2.69 2.30 3.38
N CYS A 14 -2.11 2.05 4.55
CA CYS A 14 -1.87 0.69 5.03
C CYS A 14 -3.14 -0.14 5.27
N SER A 15 -4.28 0.46 5.61
CA SER A 15 -5.49 -0.33 5.86
C SER A 15 -6.03 -1.02 4.63
N THR A 16 -5.74 -0.56 3.41
CA THR A 16 -6.11 -1.29 2.19
C THR A 16 -5.54 -2.72 2.23
N ALA A 17 -4.27 -2.87 2.60
CA ALA A 17 -3.64 -4.17 2.76
C ALA A 17 -4.14 -4.93 4.00
N LEU A 18 -4.43 -4.23 5.11
CA LEU A 18 -4.91 -4.84 6.36
C LEU A 18 -6.33 -5.41 6.24
N GLU A 19 -7.23 -4.73 5.55
CA GLU A 19 -8.61 -5.20 5.32
C GLU A 19 -8.60 -6.43 4.40
N LEU A 20 -7.77 -6.45 3.35
CA LEU A 20 -7.56 -7.65 2.53
C LEU A 20 -6.95 -8.82 3.33
N LYS A 21 -6.04 -8.51 4.25
CA LYS A 21 -5.48 -9.51 5.19
C LYS A 21 -6.55 -10.07 6.11
N LYS A 22 -7.42 -9.23 6.67
CA LYS A 22 -8.50 -9.59 7.59
C LYS A 22 -9.44 -10.63 6.99
N ILE A 23 -9.72 -10.54 5.69
CA ILE A 23 -10.58 -11.50 4.99
C ILE A 23 -9.82 -12.59 4.23
N GLY A 24 -8.50 -12.70 4.38
CA GLY A 24 -7.68 -13.78 3.80
C GLY A 24 -7.34 -13.64 2.32
N LEU A 25 -7.59 -12.49 1.70
CA LEU A 25 -7.27 -12.24 0.29
C LEU A 25 -5.82 -11.83 0.06
N ARG A 26 -5.16 -11.28 1.09
CA ARG A 26 -3.75 -10.92 1.03
C ARG A 26 -2.86 -12.09 1.45
N ASP A 27 -2.05 -12.56 0.52
CA ASP A 27 -1.13 -13.68 0.69
C ASP A 27 0.33 -13.26 0.97
N SER A 28 0.70 -12.01 0.66
CA SER A 28 2.05 -11.49 0.92
C SER A 28 2.07 -9.96 1.00
N SER A 29 3.17 -9.38 1.48
CA SER A 29 3.37 -7.92 1.42
C SER A 29 3.75 -7.42 0.03
N GLY A 30 2.95 -6.50 -0.51
CA GLY A 30 3.22 -5.76 -1.73
C GLY A 30 4.13 -4.54 -1.50
N PRO A 31 4.61 -3.89 -2.57
CA PRO A 31 5.44 -2.68 -2.48
C PRO A 31 4.67 -1.48 -1.90
N PHE A 32 3.35 -1.41 -2.10
CA PHE A 32 2.54 -0.25 -1.72
C PHE A 32 1.79 -0.41 -0.37
N ASP A 33 1.93 -1.56 0.30
CA ASP A 33 1.16 -1.89 1.51
C ASP A 33 1.44 -1.00 2.73
N TRP A 34 2.63 -0.43 2.82
CA TRP A 34 3.15 0.20 4.05
C TRP A 34 3.56 1.65 3.86
N ILE A 35 3.14 2.25 2.75
CA ILE A 35 3.45 3.62 2.38
C ILE A 35 2.16 4.41 2.20
N ILE A 36 2.24 5.72 2.39
CA ILE A 36 1.25 6.63 1.81
C ILE A 36 1.70 6.93 0.39
N SER A 37 0.84 6.66 -0.58
CA SER A 37 1.20 6.63 -2.00
C SER A 37 0.28 7.50 -2.83
N ASP A 38 0.85 8.30 -3.71
CA ASP A 38 0.11 8.96 -4.78
C ASP A 38 -0.21 7.98 -5.92
N PHE A 39 -1.43 8.00 -6.45
CA PHE A 39 -1.81 7.03 -7.49
C PHE A 39 -1.07 7.26 -8.81
N LYS A 40 -0.80 8.52 -9.20
CA LYS A 40 0.04 8.79 -10.38
C LYS A 40 1.42 8.19 -10.18
N GLY A 41 2.01 8.40 -9.01
CA GLY A 41 3.29 7.79 -8.63
C GLY A 41 3.29 6.27 -8.75
N ILE A 42 2.20 5.58 -8.35
CA ILE A 42 2.04 4.13 -8.53
C ILE A 42 2.07 3.74 -10.01
N ILE A 43 1.29 4.42 -10.84
CA ILE A 43 1.17 4.09 -12.26
C ILE A 43 2.49 4.32 -12.98
N ASP A 44 3.14 5.47 -12.75
CA ASP A 44 4.46 5.79 -13.29
C ASP A 44 5.50 4.74 -12.88
N CYS A 45 5.47 4.32 -11.61
CA CYS A 45 6.40 3.33 -11.05
C CYS A 45 6.16 1.93 -11.61
N ILE A 46 4.91 1.53 -11.88
CA ILE A 46 4.61 0.24 -12.53
C ILE A 46 5.06 0.25 -13.99
N ASP A 47 4.85 1.36 -14.70
CA ASP A 47 5.14 1.47 -16.13
C ASP A 47 6.65 1.49 -16.42
N ASN A 48 7.45 2.20 -15.60
CA ASN A 48 8.90 2.23 -15.72
C ASN A 48 9.64 1.10 -14.98
N GLY A 49 8.94 0.09 -14.45
CA GLY A 49 9.62 -1.04 -13.84
C GLY A 49 10.23 -0.77 -12.46
N PHE A 50 9.73 0.24 -11.73
CA PHE A 50 10.24 0.70 -10.43
C PHE A 50 11.68 1.23 -10.48
N GLU A 51 12.12 1.76 -11.61
CA GLU A 51 13.53 2.13 -11.82
C GLU A 51 14.04 3.21 -10.83
N ASP A 52 13.22 4.20 -10.49
CA ASP A 52 13.65 5.35 -9.69
C ASP A 52 13.39 5.21 -8.18
N ILE A 53 12.76 4.10 -7.76
CA ILE A 53 12.28 4.00 -6.37
C ILE A 53 13.44 3.88 -5.39
N LEU A 54 13.37 4.60 -4.29
CA LEU A 54 14.35 4.60 -3.21
C LEU A 54 15.76 5.01 -3.66
N LYS A 55 15.96 5.70 -4.80
CA LYS A 55 17.28 6.26 -5.14
C LYS A 55 17.69 7.28 -4.08
N TYR A 56 18.95 7.26 -3.65
CA TYR A 56 19.42 8.08 -2.52
C TYR A 56 19.11 9.58 -2.73
N GLY A 57 19.33 10.08 -3.95
CA GLY A 57 19.05 11.48 -4.31
C GLY A 57 17.57 11.88 -4.33
N ASN A 58 16.66 10.90 -4.37
CA ASN A 58 15.22 11.15 -4.36
C ASN A 58 14.65 11.17 -2.94
N MET A 59 15.45 10.79 -1.93
CA MET A 59 14.97 10.65 -0.56
C MET A 59 15.06 11.98 0.19
N SER A 60 13.95 12.39 0.79
CA SER A 60 13.86 13.57 1.66
C SER A 60 13.34 13.17 3.04
N GLN A 61 14.03 13.58 4.09
CA GLN A 61 13.64 13.26 5.48
C GLN A 61 12.64 14.28 6.00
N TYR A 62 11.62 13.85 6.74
CA TYR A 62 10.74 14.79 7.43
C TYR A 62 11.49 15.55 8.52
N LYS A 63 11.35 16.88 8.53
CA LYS A 63 12.03 17.74 9.50
C LYS A 63 11.66 17.42 10.96
N GLU A 64 10.39 17.16 11.22
CA GLU A 64 9.88 16.96 12.59
C GLU A 64 9.92 15.50 13.03
N THR A 65 9.96 14.57 12.09
CA THR A 65 9.94 13.12 12.37
C THR A 65 11.05 12.40 11.61
N PRO A 66 12.27 12.28 12.19
CA PRO A 66 13.46 11.81 11.47
C PRO A 66 13.43 10.35 10.97
N ASN A 67 12.47 9.53 11.41
CA ASN A 67 12.25 8.19 10.86
C ASN A 67 11.31 8.17 9.64
N TYR A 68 10.76 9.31 9.23
CA TYR A 68 9.91 9.39 8.04
C TYR A 68 10.70 9.95 6.86
N TYR A 69 10.52 9.32 5.71
CA TYR A 69 11.16 9.71 4.47
C TYR A 69 10.14 9.75 3.34
N VAL A 70 10.42 10.57 2.33
CA VAL A 70 9.66 10.68 1.09
C VAL A 70 10.58 10.36 -0.07
N ASP A 71 10.15 9.50 -0.98
CA ASP A 71 10.70 9.45 -2.35
C ASP A 71 9.99 10.53 -3.17
N THR A 72 10.72 11.57 -3.54
CA THR A 72 10.17 12.77 -4.17
C THR A 72 9.80 12.58 -5.64
N ILE A 73 10.26 11.51 -6.30
CA ILE A 73 9.92 11.24 -7.71
C ILE A 73 8.50 10.69 -7.81
N TYR A 74 8.14 9.72 -6.96
CA TYR A 74 6.81 9.11 -6.97
C TYR A 74 5.88 9.63 -5.87
N ASN A 75 6.36 10.55 -5.03
CA ASN A 75 5.65 11.05 -3.85
C ASN A 75 5.18 9.91 -2.92
N PHE A 76 6.11 9.00 -2.61
CA PHE A 76 5.88 7.88 -1.71
C PHE A 76 6.43 8.17 -0.33
N HIS A 77 5.57 8.09 0.68
CA HIS A 77 5.92 8.41 2.05
C HIS A 77 6.08 7.13 2.87
N PHE A 78 7.28 6.96 3.43
CA PHE A 78 7.72 5.79 4.18
C PHE A 78 7.73 6.11 5.67
N TYR A 79 6.77 5.56 6.41
CA TYR A 79 6.60 5.81 7.84
C TYR A 79 7.19 4.71 8.74
N HIS A 80 7.45 3.53 8.16
CA HIS A 80 7.77 2.32 8.91
C HIS A 80 9.12 1.70 8.54
N ASP A 81 9.80 2.25 7.53
CA ASP A 81 10.93 1.59 6.88
C ASP A 81 12.29 2.07 7.39
N PHE A 82 12.34 3.23 8.06
CA PHE A 82 13.59 3.88 8.46
C PHE A 82 13.70 4.07 9.97
N SER A 83 14.93 3.97 10.47
CA SER A 83 15.34 4.32 11.83
C SER A 83 15.62 5.82 11.90
N ARG A 84 15.22 6.45 13.01
CA ARG A 84 15.55 7.85 13.29
C ARG A 84 17.02 8.10 13.65
N TYR A 85 17.80 7.04 13.89
CA TYR A 85 19.13 7.14 14.50
C TYR A 85 20.29 6.81 13.55
N ASP A 86 20.00 6.20 12.41
CA ASP A 86 21.02 5.67 11.50
C ASP A 86 21.05 6.51 10.23
N ALA A 87 22.23 6.68 9.63
CA ALA A 87 22.37 7.48 8.42
C ALA A 87 21.63 6.81 7.25
N LEU A 88 21.03 7.61 6.37
CA LEU A 88 20.29 7.08 5.20
C LEU A 88 21.17 6.13 4.38
N SER A 89 22.46 6.46 4.19
CA SER A 89 23.43 5.61 3.46
C SER A 89 23.52 4.19 4.02
N ASP A 90 23.36 4.03 5.34
CA ASP A 90 23.61 2.78 6.04
C ASP A 90 22.36 1.89 6.04
N GLN A 91 21.17 2.51 6.08
CA GLN A 91 19.89 1.79 6.15
C GLN A 91 19.21 1.62 4.79
N LEU A 92 19.44 2.53 3.83
CA LEU A 92 18.80 2.50 2.52
C LEU A 92 19.04 1.21 1.74
N PRO A 93 20.25 0.58 1.73
CA PRO A 93 20.44 -0.71 1.05
C PRO A 93 19.50 -1.80 1.56
N ASN A 94 19.34 -1.93 2.88
CA ASN A 94 18.43 -2.91 3.49
C ASN A 94 16.95 -2.64 3.14
N VAL A 95 16.56 -1.36 3.10
CA VAL A 95 15.21 -0.96 2.69
C VAL A 95 15.00 -1.27 1.20
N LYS A 96 15.97 -0.95 0.33
CA LYS A 96 15.95 -1.30 -1.09
C LYS A 96 15.80 -2.79 -1.32
N ASP A 97 16.62 -3.61 -0.68
CA ASP A 97 16.56 -5.08 -0.83
C ASP A 97 15.19 -5.63 -0.46
N LYS A 98 14.59 -5.10 0.62
CA LYS A 98 13.21 -5.44 1.00
C LYS A 98 12.21 -5.08 -0.09
N TYR A 99 12.33 -3.91 -0.72
CA TYR A 99 11.44 -3.49 -1.80
C TYR A 99 11.68 -4.28 -3.08
N VAL A 100 12.93 -4.58 -3.47
CA VAL A 100 13.27 -5.45 -4.62
C VAL A 100 12.56 -6.80 -4.51
N ARG A 101 12.58 -7.43 -3.32
CA ARG A 101 11.84 -8.70 -3.10
C ARG A 101 10.32 -8.54 -3.24
N ARG A 102 9.76 -7.42 -2.78
CA ARG A 102 8.32 -7.13 -2.90
C ARG A 102 7.91 -6.86 -4.36
N ILE A 103 8.73 -6.10 -5.09
CA ILE A 103 8.55 -5.75 -6.50
C ILE A 103 8.63 -7.00 -7.37
N LYS A 104 9.63 -7.87 -7.15
CA LYS A 104 9.74 -9.15 -7.86
C LYS A 104 8.45 -9.98 -7.72
N ARG A 105 7.97 -10.17 -6.49
CA ARG A 105 6.72 -10.90 -6.24
C ARG A 105 5.50 -10.22 -6.83
N PHE A 106 5.46 -8.89 -6.81
CA PHE A 106 4.40 -8.12 -7.44
C PHE A 106 4.34 -8.45 -8.94
N TYR A 107 5.45 -8.31 -9.67
CA TYR A 107 5.49 -8.64 -11.10
C TYR A 107 5.23 -10.10 -11.42
N GLU A 108 5.64 -11.03 -10.56
CA GLU A 108 5.28 -12.46 -10.72
C GLU A 108 3.77 -12.68 -10.61
N LYS A 109 3.09 -11.95 -9.72
CA LYS A 109 1.66 -12.11 -9.47
C LYS A 109 0.78 -11.50 -10.54
N ILE A 110 1.11 -10.31 -11.02
CA ILE A 110 0.28 -9.57 -11.97
C ILE A 110 0.29 -10.19 -13.38
N LYS A 111 1.12 -11.21 -13.61
CA LYS A 111 1.08 -12.07 -14.81
C LYS A 111 -0.07 -13.08 -14.79
N GLU A 112 -0.67 -13.30 -13.63
CA GLU A 112 -1.88 -14.10 -13.44
C GLU A 112 -3.08 -13.16 -13.21
N PRO A 113 -4.34 -13.61 -13.42
CA PRO A 113 -5.53 -12.79 -13.17
C PRO A 113 -5.50 -12.16 -11.76
N THR A 114 -5.38 -10.84 -11.69
CA THR A 114 -5.15 -10.11 -10.45
C THR A 114 -6.16 -8.98 -10.28
N LEU A 115 -6.81 -8.94 -9.11
CA LEU A 115 -7.68 -7.84 -8.72
C LEU A 115 -6.90 -6.83 -7.90
N PHE A 116 -6.75 -5.62 -8.41
CA PHE A 116 -6.15 -4.50 -7.71
C PHE A 116 -7.20 -3.71 -6.92
N ILE A 117 -6.84 -3.27 -5.72
CA ILE A 117 -7.68 -2.44 -4.86
C ILE A 117 -6.97 -1.13 -4.59
N ARG A 118 -7.58 0.00 -4.96
CA ARG A 118 -7.10 1.35 -4.63
C ARG A 118 -8.13 2.08 -3.79
N TYR A 119 -7.70 2.57 -2.63
CA TYR A 119 -8.44 3.58 -1.88
C TYR A 119 -8.05 4.96 -2.40
N ILE A 120 -9.03 5.74 -2.85
CA ILE A 120 -8.85 7.07 -3.43
C ILE A 120 -8.51 8.08 -2.34
N LYS A 121 -7.40 8.79 -2.53
CA LYS A 121 -6.92 9.81 -1.59
C LYS A 121 -7.87 10.99 -1.45
N ASN A 122 -8.28 11.60 -2.56
CA ASN A 122 -9.03 12.85 -2.60
C ASN A 122 -9.76 13.04 -3.96
N GLN A 123 -10.45 14.17 -4.10
CA GLN A 123 -11.18 14.51 -5.33
C GLN A 123 -10.27 14.68 -6.56
N GLU A 124 -9.06 15.20 -6.38
CA GLU A 124 -8.08 15.35 -7.47
C GLU A 124 -7.62 14.01 -8.03
N GLU A 125 -7.40 13.02 -7.15
CA GLU A 125 -7.00 11.67 -7.56
C GLU A 125 -8.07 10.97 -8.40
N ILE A 126 -9.36 11.08 -8.04
CA ILE A 126 -10.41 10.47 -8.89
C ILE A 126 -10.51 11.18 -10.25
N ILE A 127 -10.41 12.51 -10.30
CA ILE A 127 -10.40 13.26 -11.57
C ILE A 127 -9.23 12.84 -12.45
N TYR A 128 -8.04 12.66 -11.85
CA TYR A 128 -6.88 12.13 -12.55
C TYR A 128 -7.15 10.73 -13.13
N ILE A 129 -7.73 9.83 -12.34
CA ILE A 129 -8.03 8.46 -12.79
C ILE A 129 -9.05 8.49 -13.94
N GLU A 130 -10.10 9.28 -13.85
CA GLU A 130 -11.11 9.41 -14.92
C GLU A 130 -10.47 9.90 -16.23
N ASN A 131 -9.65 10.94 -16.14
CA ASN A 131 -8.98 11.52 -17.31
C ASN A 131 -7.92 10.61 -17.94
N ASN A 132 -7.40 9.62 -17.20
CA ASN A 132 -6.32 8.75 -17.65
C ASN A 132 -6.71 7.26 -17.63
N TYR A 133 -8.01 6.95 -17.53
CA TYR A 133 -8.48 5.59 -17.22
C TYR A 133 -7.98 4.55 -18.22
N GLU A 134 -8.07 4.83 -19.52
CA GLU A 134 -7.59 3.92 -20.57
C GLU A 134 -6.08 3.64 -20.47
N GLY A 135 -5.27 4.67 -20.17
CA GLY A 135 -3.84 4.52 -19.96
C GLY A 135 -3.51 3.69 -18.72
N ILE A 136 -4.22 3.95 -17.62
CA ILE A 136 -4.09 3.21 -16.36
C ILE A 136 -4.44 1.73 -16.58
N MET A 137 -5.57 1.46 -17.24
CA MET A 137 -6.02 0.09 -17.51
C MET A 137 -5.08 -0.62 -18.47
N SER A 138 -4.54 0.08 -19.47
CA SER A 138 -3.50 -0.46 -20.37
C SER A 138 -2.25 -0.91 -19.59
N ILE A 139 -1.75 -0.08 -18.66
CA ILE A 139 -0.58 -0.42 -17.83
C ILE A 139 -0.87 -1.62 -16.91
N ILE A 140 -2.03 -1.65 -16.27
CA ILE A 140 -2.43 -2.74 -15.35
C ILE A 140 -2.67 -4.05 -16.10
N LYS A 141 -3.31 -4.00 -17.26
CA LYS A 141 -3.63 -5.18 -18.09
C LYS A 141 -2.46 -5.64 -18.97
N LYS A 142 -1.40 -4.85 -19.13
CA LYS A 142 -0.16 -5.19 -19.88
C LYS A 142 0.40 -6.57 -19.53
N TYR A 143 0.28 -6.99 -18.27
CA TYR A 143 0.84 -8.26 -17.78
C TYR A 143 -0.16 -9.41 -17.82
N ASN A 144 -1.47 -9.12 -17.78
CA ASN A 144 -2.56 -10.08 -17.91
C ASN A 144 -3.87 -9.33 -18.22
N GLU A 145 -4.55 -9.68 -19.30
CA GLU A 145 -5.80 -9.02 -19.72
C GLU A 145 -6.94 -9.16 -18.70
N SER A 146 -6.89 -10.19 -17.86
CA SER A 146 -7.85 -10.43 -16.77
C SER A 146 -7.47 -9.70 -15.46
N ASN A 147 -6.53 -8.76 -15.52
CA ASN A 147 -6.27 -7.86 -14.39
C ASN A 147 -7.32 -6.77 -14.32
N ASP A 148 -7.90 -6.54 -13.15
CA ASP A 148 -8.96 -5.55 -12.95
C ASP A 148 -8.69 -4.65 -11.74
N LEU A 149 -9.35 -3.50 -11.68
CA LEU A 149 -9.14 -2.47 -10.66
C LEU A 149 -10.47 -2.12 -9.98
N ILE A 150 -10.48 -2.17 -8.65
CA ILE A 150 -11.56 -1.64 -7.81
C ILE A 150 -11.09 -0.37 -7.13
N LEU A 151 -11.96 0.65 -7.18
CA LEU A 151 -11.78 1.93 -6.53
C LEU A 151 -12.71 2.04 -5.32
N ILE A 152 -12.15 2.47 -4.20
CA ILE A 152 -12.85 2.75 -2.95
C ILE A 152 -12.68 4.23 -2.67
N SER A 153 -13.74 4.94 -2.31
CA SER A 153 -13.68 6.38 -2.09
C SER A 153 -14.44 6.78 -0.83
N ASN A 154 -14.12 7.94 -0.27
CA ASN A 154 -14.97 8.52 0.75
C ASN A 154 -16.30 9.00 0.14
N ASP A 155 -17.38 9.02 0.92
CA ASP A 155 -18.72 9.43 0.45
C ASP A 155 -18.76 10.83 -0.19
N ASN A 156 -17.84 11.72 0.20
CA ASN A 156 -17.74 13.08 -0.32
C ASN A 156 -16.93 13.20 -1.63
N ILE A 157 -16.29 12.11 -2.08
CA ILE A 157 -15.57 12.08 -3.35
C ILE A 157 -16.53 11.63 -4.44
N ILE A 158 -16.67 12.46 -5.48
CA ILE A 158 -17.64 12.26 -6.56
C ILE A 158 -16.90 11.86 -7.83
N SER A 159 -17.31 10.74 -8.43
CA SER A 159 -16.90 10.32 -9.76
C SER A 159 -18.05 10.53 -10.74
N ASN A 160 -17.74 11.05 -11.92
CA ASN A 160 -18.70 11.27 -13.00
C ASN A 160 -18.83 10.05 -13.92
N SER A 161 -17.80 9.22 -14.00
CA SER A 161 -17.68 8.18 -15.03
C SER A 161 -17.28 6.81 -14.51
N LEU A 162 -16.72 6.73 -13.30
CA LEU A 162 -16.22 5.47 -12.74
C LEU A 162 -17.05 5.06 -11.52
N HIS A 163 -17.26 3.75 -11.41
CA HIS A 163 -17.84 3.19 -10.20
C HIS A 163 -16.81 3.19 -9.07
N THR A 164 -17.21 3.70 -7.92
CA THR A 164 -16.43 3.63 -6.68
C THR A 164 -17.28 3.06 -5.56
N PHE A 165 -16.72 2.15 -4.77
CA PHE A 165 -17.35 1.71 -3.52
C PHE A 165 -17.14 2.79 -2.46
N ARG A 166 -18.20 3.56 -2.21
CA ARG A 166 -18.16 4.69 -1.28
C ARG A 166 -18.25 4.22 0.17
N VAL A 167 -17.50 4.89 1.05
CA VAL A 167 -17.47 4.65 2.49
C VAL A 167 -17.42 5.95 3.29
N GLN A 168 -18.02 5.93 4.47
CA GLN A 168 -17.86 7.03 5.42
C GLN A 168 -16.47 6.96 6.07
N LYS A 169 -15.69 8.06 6.03
CA LYS A 169 -14.41 8.15 6.75
C LYS A 169 -14.57 8.02 8.27
N ASP A 170 -13.50 7.67 8.98
CA ASP A 170 -13.51 7.64 10.44
C ASP A 170 -13.57 9.08 10.99
N GLU A 171 -14.17 9.26 12.18
CA GLU A 171 -14.20 10.55 12.85
C GLU A 171 -12.78 11.05 13.14
N GLY A 172 -12.48 12.29 12.78
CA GLY A 172 -11.14 12.86 12.94
C GLY A 172 -10.07 12.31 11.99
N ASP A 173 -10.45 11.50 10.99
CA ASP A 173 -9.53 10.94 10.00
C ASP A 173 -9.88 11.39 8.57
N SER A 174 -8.92 11.19 7.67
CA SER A 174 -9.08 11.41 6.21
C SER A 174 -9.58 10.16 5.49
N VAL A 175 -9.56 8.99 6.15
CA VAL A 175 -9.85 7.69 5.56
C VAL A 175 -10.78 6.85 6.44
N ALA A 176 -11.36 5.79 5.88
CA ALA A 176 -12.05 4.73 6.61
C ALA A 176 -11.13 3.53 6.82
N ARG A 177 -10.61 3.33 8.04
CA ARG A 177 -9.63 2.25 8.32
C ARG A 177 -10.22 0.85 8.24
N ASN A 178 -11.53 0.71 8.49
CA ASN A 178 -12.27 -0.55 8.38
C ASN A 178 -13.33 -0.46 7.26
N PHE A 179 -12.91 -0.06 6.06
CA PHE A 179 -13.83 0.25 4.96
C PHE A 179 -14.71 -0.93 4.54
N LEU A 180 -14.28 -2.19 4.72
CA LEU A 180 -15.14 -3.34 4.39
C LEU A 180 -16.32 -3.46 5.34
N ASP A 181 -16.19 -3.04 6.59
CA ASP A 181 -17.31 -3.04 7.52
C ASP A 181 -18.30 -1.90 7.24
N LYS A 182 -17.89 -0.89 6.46
CA LYS A 182 -18.71 0.26 6.08
C LYS A 182 -19.35 0.14 4.69
N ASN A 183 -18.89 -0.78 3.84
CA ASN A 183 -19.49 -1.07 2.55
C ASN A 183 -19.76 -2.57 2.40
N ILE A 184 -21.00 -2.96 2.72
CA ILE A 184 -21.42 -4.37 2.72
C ILE A 184 -21.40 -4.99 1.32
N GLU A 185 -21.66 -4.19 0.28
CA GLU A 185 -21.63 -4.64 -1.12
C GLU A 185 -20.22 -5.07 -1.51
N LEU A 186 -19.22 -4.21 -1.28
CA LEU A 186 -17.82 -4.51 -1.51
C LEU A 186 -17.36 -5.71 -0.69
N LYS A 187 -17.73 -5.78 0.59
CA LYS A 187 -17.38 -6.90 1.46
C LYS A 187 -17.96 -8.21 0.94
N ASN A 188 -19.22 -8.22 0.53
CA ASN A 188 -19.87 -9.39 -0.02
C ASN A 188 -19.23 -9.83 -1.34
N PHE A 189 -18.95 -8.88 -2.24
CA PHE A 189 -18.23 -9.14 -3.49
C PHE A 189 -16.86 -9.77 -3.22
N LEU A 190 -16.03 -9.16 -2.37
CA LEU A 190 -14.70 -9.67 -2.05
C LEU A 190 -14.73 -10.99 -1.27
N CYS A 191 -15.80 -11.25 -0.52
CA CYS A 191 -15.97 -12.52 0.19
C CYS A 191 -16.60 -13.63 -0.66
N SER A 192 -17.09 -13.32 -1.86
CA SER A 192 -17.68 -14.28 -2.78
C SER A 192 -16.63 -15.19 -3.42
N ASP A 193 -17.03 -16.00 -4.41
CA ASP A 193 -16.17 -17.02 -5.03
C ASP A 193 -15.15 -16.45 -6.03
N ILE A 194 -14.70 -15.20 -5.84
CA ILE A 194 -13.73 -14.52 -6.72
C ILE A 194 -12.28 -14.97 -6.51
N TYR A 195 -11.98 -15.69 -5.43
CA TYR A 195 -10.64 -16.09 -5.03
C TYR A 195 -10.64 -17.53 -4.51
N ASP A 196 -9.51 -18.22 -4.64
CA ASP A 196 -9.37 -19.62 -4.24
C ASP A 196 -9.62 -19.81 -2.73
N LYS A 197 -10.55 -20.70 -2.38
CA LYS A 197 -10.99 -20.91 -1.00
C LYS A 197 -9.92 -21.56 -0.13
N ASP A 198 -9.10 -22.44 -0.70
CA ASP A 198 -8.03 -23.12 0.03
C ASP A 198 -6.89 -22.16 0.32
N LYS A 199 -6.48 -21.36 -0.68
CA LYS A 199 -5.53 -20.25 -0.48
C LYS A 199 -6.02 -19.26 0.55
N ARG A 200 -7.31 -18.87 0.50
CA ARG A 200 -7.91 -17.95 1.48
C ARG A 200 -7.83 -18.53 2.89
N SER A 201 -8.18 -19.80 3.05
CA SER A 201 -8.13 -20.50 4.34
C SER A 201 -6.70 -20.59 4.87
N ALA A 202 -5.73 -20.92 4.01
CA ALA A 202 -4.32 -20.93 4.37
C ALA A 202 -3.82 -19.54 4.81
N ASN A 203 -4.20 -18.48 4.10
CA ASN A 203 -3.85 -17.10 4.47
C ASN A 203 -4.41 -16.72 5.85
N LEU A 204 -5.66 -17.08 6.15
CA LEU A 204 -6.29 -16.82 7.46
C LEU A 204 -5.53 -17.53 8.58
N GLN A 205 -5.17 -18.81 8.40
CA GLN A 205 -4.39 -19.56 9.38
C GLN A 205 -3.02 -18.91 9.65
N VAL A 206 -2.32 -18.45 8.61
CA VAL A 206 -1.04 -17.74 8.75
C VAL A 206 -1.24 -16.42 9.52
N ASN A 207 -2.33 -15.69 9.24
CA ASN A 207 -2.64 -14.44 9.91
C ASN A 207 -2.91 -14.64 11.41
N ASP A 208 -3.64 -15.69 11.78
CA ASP A 208 -3.92 -16.01 13.18
C ASP A 208 -2.67 -16.43 13.93
N LYS A 209 -1.81 -17.27 13.33
CA LYS A 209 -0.49 -17.62 13.90
C LYS A 209 0.37 -16.37 14.13
N ASN A 210 0.40 -15.45 13.17
CA ASN A 210 1.17 -14.21 13.29
C ASN A 210 0.64 -13.30 14.41
N LYS A 211 -0.70 -13.18 14.55
CA LYS A 211 -1.31 -12.42 15.66
C LYS A 211 -0.96 -13.03 17.01
N GLN A 212 -1.05 -14.36 17.13
CA GLN A 212 -0.67 -15.08 18.35
C GLN A 212 0.81 -14.82 18.67
N PHE A 213 1.71 -15.01 17.70
CA PHE A 213 3.14 -14.78 17.88
C PHE A 213 3.50 -13.34 18.28
N GLN A 214 2.88 -12.33 17.64
CA GLN A 214 3.06 -10.92 18.02
C GLN A 214 2.56 -10.63 19.44
N SER A 215 1.47 -11.26 19.88
CA SER A 215 0.99 -11.10 21.26
C SER A 215 1.92 -11.77 22.30
N TYR A 216 2.59 -12.86 21.93
CA TYR A 216 3.65 -13.48 22.74
C TYR A 216 4.91 -12.60 22.82
N LEU A 217 5.39 -12.04 21.70
CA LEU A 217 6.56 -11.16 21.68
C LEU A 217 6.31 -9.78 22.29
N GLY A 218 5.11 -9.22 22.13
CA GLY A 218 4.72 -7.95 22.75
C GLY A 218 4.75 -7.99 24.28
N LYS A 219 4.63 -9.19 24.86
CA LYS A 219 4.82 -9.43 26.30
C LYS A 219 6.31 -9.55 26.70
N PHE A 220 7.21 -9.85 25.76
CA PHE A 220 8.62 -10.16 26.02
C PHE A 220 9.59 -9.00 25.71
N PHE A 221 9.24 -8.08 24.80
CA PHE A 221 10.15 -7.03 24.32
C PHE A 221 9.75 -5.58 24.67
N SER A 222 9.16 -5.36 25.85
CA SER A 222 8.89 -3.99 26.34
C SER A 222 10.07 -3.32 27.07
N LYS A 223 11.25 -3.95 27.11
CA LYS A 223 12.45 -3.34 27.74
C LYS A 223 13.71 -3.69 26.95
N ILE A 224 14.66 -2.73 26.94
CA ILE A 224 16.05 -2.76 26.43
C ILE A 224 16.12 -2.27 24.96
N LYS A 225 16.79 -1.17 24.56
CA LYS A 225 17.97 -0.44 25.05
C LYS A 225 17.87 1.02 24.56
N ARG A 226 17.83 2.02 25.45
CA ARG A 226 17.92 3.44 25.05
C ARG A 226 19.39 3.83 25.02
N LYS A 227 20.05 3.74 23.85
CA LYS A 227 21.33 4.41 23.63
C LYS A 227 21.07 5.91 23.43
N LEU A 228 21.90 6.75 24.05
CA LEU A 228 21.98 8.20 23.84
C LEU A 228 22.53 8.50 22.43
N LYS A 229 21.81 8.12 21.37
CA LYS A 229 22.10 8.57 20.01
C LYS A 229 21.22 9.78 19.71
N SER A 230 21.85 10.87 19.28
CA SER A 230 21.11 11.96 18.64
C SER A 230 20.45 11.45 17.35
N PRO A 231 19.25 11.93 16.99
CA PRO A 231 18.64 11.59 15.72
C PRO A 231 19.56 11.99 14.56
N TYR A 232 19.62 11.14 13.54
CA TYR A 232 20.31 11.48 12.30
C TYR A 232 19.49 12.52 11.53
N VAL A 233 20.16 13.53 10.99
CA VAL A 233 19.57 14.57 10.13
C VAL A 233 20.12 14.38 8.73
N HIS A 234 19.23 14.15 7.77
CA HIS A 234 19.57 14.06 6.37
C HIS A 234 19.70 15.45 5.74
N ASN A 235 20.57 15.58 4.73
CA ASN A 235 20.81 16.85 4.03
C ASN A 235 19.58 17.33 3.24
N SER A 236 18.78 16.40 2.70
CA SER A 236 17.50 16.73 2.06
C SER A 236 16.36 16.61 3.05
N THR A 237 15.59 17.68 3.20
CA THR A 237 14.45 17.74 4.12
C THR A 237 13.14 17.98 3.38
N TRP A 238 12.13 17.18 3.69
CA TRP A 238 10.75 17.39 3.24
C TRP A 238 10.06 18.40 4.14
N LYS A 239 9.40 19.39 3.53
CA LYS A 239 8.45 20.29 4.19
C LYS A 239 7.08 19.91 3.69
N GLU A 240 6.23 19.45 4.58
CA GLU A 240 4.81 19.27 4.26
C GLU A 240 4.26 20.67 3.96
N THR A 241 3.91 20.93 2.70
CA THR A 241 3.08 22.09 2.37
C THR A 241 1.74 21.86 3.05
N MET A 242 1.49 22.61 4.13
CA MET A 242 0.19 22.67 4.80
C MET A 242 -0.91 23.06 3.82
#